data_AF-A0A7R9XYU0-F1
#
_entry.id   AF-A0A7R9XYU0-F1
#
_cell.length_a   1.000
_cell.length_b   1.000
_cell.length_c   1.000
_cell.angle_alpha   90.00
_cell.angle_beta   90.00
_cell.angle_gamma   90.00
#
_symmetry.space_group_name_H-M   'P 1'
#
loop_
_entity.id
_entity.type
_entity.pdbx_description
1 polymer ?
#
loop_
_entity_poly.entity_id
_entity_poly.type
_entity_poly.pdbx_seq_one_letter_code
_entity_poly.pdbx_strand_id
1 'polypeptide(L)'
;DVKTVEDAIAGASDIIAEAAASCVEARESARKALWRRGKLVVTEKKEKEKETTKAAKRVREQTRDYFGTERAVCAVPEHQVLAITRAEAAGVARVSFDWGKASPPNSPSRAARASVAPSFDRLPRDQRAIVERAIDDGVHRLLRPSIERWARGELRERALRRAVRDFGANLRALLLHPPMRPASVVVGVDPAFRTGCKLAAVDATGAVVATGVVYLPGFEPRGARTPGTQAPAAM
;
A
#
# COMPACT_ATOMS: atom_id res chain seq x y z
N ASP A 1 34.01 21.06 -16.78
CA ASP A 1 34.34 21.66 -18.09
C ASP A 1 33.30 21.30 -19.12
N VAL A 2 32.74 22.31 -19.78
CA VAL A 2 31.85 22.16 -20.94
C VAL A 2 32.73 22.19 -22.18
N LYS A 3 32.84 21.06 -22.88
CA LYS A 3 33.85 20.87 -23.93
C LYS A 3 33.30 21.08 -25.34
N THR A 4 31.98 20.97 -25.50
CA THR A 4 31.29 21.07 -26.79
C THR A 4 30.05 21.98 -26.70
N VAL A 5 29.55 22.43 -27.86
CA VAL A 5 28.32 23.22 -27.93
C VAL A 5 27.11 22.38 -27.50
N GLU A 6 27.14 21.08 -27.82
CA GLU A 6 26.13 20.11 -27.42
C GLU A 6 26.07 19.96 -25.90
N ASP A 7 27.23 19.87 -25.23
CA ASP A 7 27.30 19.81 -23.77
C ASP A 7 26.74 21.08 -23.12
N ALA A 8 26.98 22.25 -23.74
CA ALA A 8 26.45 23.53 -23.26
C ALA A 8 24.93 23.58 -23.35
N ILE A 9 24.35 23.11 -24.46
CA ILE A 9 22.90 23.03 -24.67
C ILE A 9 22.28 22.01 -23.71
N ALA A 10 22.92 20.85 -23.50
CA ALA A 10 22.46 19.84 -22.56
C ALA A 10 22.44 20.38 -21.12
N GLY A 11 23.52 21.01 -20.68
CA GLY A 11 23.60 21.62 -19.35
C GLY A 11 22.57 22.73 -19.15
N ALA A 12 22.37 23.60 -20.16
CA ALA A 12 21.32 24.62 -20.11
C ALA A 12 19.91 24.00 -20.05
N SER A 13 19.68 22.91 -20.78
CA SER A 13 18.41 22.18 -20.76
C SER A 13 18.14 21.53 -19.40
N ASP A 14 19.16 20.95 -18.76
CA ASP A 14 19.02 20.38 -17.42
C ASP A 14 18.68 21.45 -16.37
N ILE A 15 19.29 22.63 -16.44
CA ILE A 15 18.96 23.76 -15.55
C ILE A 15 17.48 24.17 -15.73
N ILE A 16 17.02 24.27 -16.98
CA ILE A 16 15.61 24.60 -17.28
C ILE A 16 14.68 23.49 -16.77
N ALA A 17 15.06 22.23 -16.93
CA ALA A 17 14.31 21.07 -16.47
C ALA A 17 14.16 21.07 -14.93
N GLU A 18 15.23 21.36 -14.20
CA GLU A 18 15.21 21.49 -12.73
C GLU A 18 14.36 22.66 -12.26
N ALA A 19 14.46 23.82 -12.93
CA ALA A 19 13.62 24.99 -12.66
C ALA A 19 12.13 24.69 -12.89
N ALA A 20 11.81 24.02 -14.00
CA ALA A 20 10.44 23.60 -14.33
C ALA A 20 9.86 22.62 -13.30
N ALA A 21 10.69 21.69 -12.78
CA ALA A 21 10.26 20.73 -11.77
C ALA A 21 10.09 21.36 -10.37
N SER A 22 10.81 22.44 -10.09
CA SER A 22 10.78 23.16 -8.81
C SER A 22 9.71 24.25 -8.76
N CYS A 23 9.19 24.67 -9.92
CA CYS A 23 8.12 25.65 -10.05
C CYS A 23 6.86 25.27 -9.26
N VAL A 24 6.38 26.18 -8.40
CA VAL A 24 5.24 25.95 -7.51
C VAL A 24 3.94 25.77 -8.30
N GLU A 25 3.72 26.62 -9.30
CA GLU A 25 2.53 26.59 -10.15
C GLU A 25 2.44 25.27 -10.93
N ALA A 26 3.57 24.81 -11.47
CA ALA A 26 3.67 23.53 -12.16
C ALA A 26 3.36 22.35 -11.21
N ARG A 27 3.90 22.39 -9.98
CA ARG A 27 3.63 21.38 -8.95
C ARG A 27 2.17 21.33 -8.55
N GLU A 28 1.55 22.47 -8.28
CA GLU A 28 0.13 22.52 -7.95
C GLU A 28 -0.76 22.02 -9.08
N SER A 29 -0.47 22.45 -10.31
CA SER A 29 -1.17 22.01 -11.50
C SER A 29 -1.06 20.49 -11.66
N ALA A 30 0.15 19.94 -11.48
CA ALA A 30 0.41 18.50 -11.54
C ALA A 30 -0.34 17.73 -10.45
N ARG A 31 -0.35 18.21 -9.19
CA ARG A 31 -1.14 17.59 -8.11
C ARG A 31 -2.62 17.55 -8.44
N LYS A 32 -3.19 18.69 -8.86
CA LYS A 32 -4.61 18.79 -9.26
C LYS A 32 -4.93 17.87 -10.44
N ALA A 33 -4.03 17.81 -11.43
CA ALA A 33 -4.19 16.96 -12.60
C ALA A 33 -4.20 15.47 -12.24
N LEU A 34 -3.19 14.99 -11.49
CA LEU A 34 -3.09 13.59 -11.08
C LEU A 34 -4.26 13.21 -10.17
N TRP A 35 -4.59 14.05 -9.19
CA TRP A 35 -5.62 13.72 -8.21
C TRP A 35 -7.01 13.60 -8.85
N ARG A 36 -7.34 14.48 -9.80
CA ARG A 36 -8.68 14.54 -10.41
C ARG A 36 -8.86 13.61 -11.61
N ARG A 37 -7.80 13.41 -12.41
CA ARG A 37 -7.90 12.69 -13.70
C ARG A 37 -6.97 11.49 -13.80
N GLY A 38 -5.96 11.43 -12.95
CA GLY A 38 -5.03 10.31 -12.94
C GLY A 38 -5.72 9.03 -12.51
N LYS A 39 -5.17 7.92 -12.99
CA LYS A 39 -5.58 6.57 -12.59
C LYS A 39 -4.42 5.87 -11.90
N LEU A 40 -4.73 5.18 -10.81
CA LEU A 40 -3.86 4.17 -10.21
C LEU A 40 -4.03 2.87 -10.99
N VAL A 41 -2.92 2.33 -11.49
CA VAL A 41 -2.88 1.07 -12.24
C VAL A 41 -2.08 0.06 -11.43
N VAL A 42 -2.68 -1.09 -11.14
CA VAL A 42 -2.05 -2.18 -10.38
C VAL A 42 -1.76 -3.34 -11.33
N THR A 43 -0.48 -3.61 -11.56
CA THR A 43 -0.03 -4.70 -12.43
C THR A 43 0.60 -5.82 -11.62
N GLU A 44 0.27 -7.07 -11.95
CA GLU A 44 0.93 -8.22 -11.34
C GLU A 44 2.35 -8.38 -11.91
N LYS A 45 3.33 -8.61 -11.04
CA LYS A 45 4.67 -9.04 -11.47
C LYS A 45 4.66 -10.56 -11.62
N LYS A 46 4.90 -11.03 -12.85
CA LYS A 46 5.11 -12.47 -13.11
C LYS A 46 6.39 -12.94 -12.43
N GLU A 47 6.37 -14.17 -11.93
CA GLU A 47 7.46 -14.76 -11.16
C GLU A 47 8.77 -14.83 -11.94
N LYS A 48 9.89 -14.60 -11.24
CA LYS A 48 11.13 -15.35 -11.50
C LYS A 48 11.13 -16.51 -10.50
N GLU A 49 11.14 -17.75 -10.98
CA GLU A 49 10.93 -19.00 -10.22
C GLU A 49 11.76 -19.21 -8.94
N LYS A 50 12.79 -18.39 -8.66
CA LYS A 50 13.78 -18.66 -7.61
C LYS A 50 13.60 -17.89 -6.30
N GLU A 51 12.65 -16.96 -6.17
CA GLU A 51 12.66 -15.98 -5.07
C GLU A 51 11.29 -15.68 -4.43
N THR A 52 10.48 -16.70 -4.09
CA THR A 52 9.25 -16.45 -3.31
C THR A 52 9.29 -17.11 -1.92
N THR A 53 9.48 -16.28 -0.89
CA THR A 53 9.23 -16.68 0.50
C THR A 53 7.75 -17.06 0.67
N LYS A 54 7.42 -17.96 1.61
CA LYS A 54 6.03 -18.36 1.93
C LYS A 54 5.12 -17.15 2.17
N ALA A 55 5.66 -16.07 2.73
CA ALA A 55 4.96 -14.81 2.95
C ALA A 55 4.51 -14.13 1.65
N ALA A 56 5.37 -14.07 0.63
CA ALA A 56 5.03 -13.47 -0.67
C ALA A 56 3.89 -14.23 -1.37
N LYS A 57 3.88 -15.57 -1.30
CA LYS A 57 2.79 -16.41 -1.82
C LYS A 57 1.45 -16.09 -1.14
N ARG A 58 1.45 -15.99 0.19
CA ARG A 58 0.24 -15.63 0.95
C ARG A 58 -0.27 -14.23 0.61
N VAL A 59 0.62 -13.25 0.47
CA VAL A 59 0.23 -11.89 0.08
C VAL A 59 -0.37 -11.90 -1.32
N ARG A 60 0.20 -12.66 -2.27
CA ARG A 60 -0.33 -12.81 -3.63
C ARG A 60 -1.75 -13.35 -3.65
N GLU A 61 -2.03 -14.40 -2.88
CA GLU A 61 -3.39 -14.95 -2.73
C GLU A 61 -4.36 -13.92 -2.17
N GLN A 62 -3.95 -13.18 -1.13
CA GLN A 62 -4.77 -12.15 -0.48
C GLN A 62 -5.05 -10.94 -1.37
N THR A 63 -4.20 -10.64 -2.35
CA THR A 63 -4.31 -9.45 -3.18
C THR A 63 -4.65 -9.73 -4.63
N ARG A 64 -5.00 -10.99 -4.96
CA ARG A 64 -5.28 -11.45 -6.32
C ARG A 64 -6.34 -10.60 -7.01
N ASP A 65 -7.39 -10.22 -6.27
CA ASP A 65 -8.55 -9.51 -6.81
C ASP A 65 -8.24 -8.04 -7.19
N TYR A 66 -7.07 -7.53 -6.80
CA TYR A 66 -6.67 -6.15 -7.11
C TYR A 66 -5.76 -6.06 -8.35
N PHE A 67 -5.26 -7.19 -8.86
CA PHE A 67 -4.40 -7.18 -10.02
C PHE A 67 -5.18 -6.83 -11.30
N GLY A 68 -4.58 -6.04 -12.18
CA GLY A 68 -5.20 -5.58 -13.42
C GLY A 68 -6.27 -4.51 -13.22
N THR A 69 -6.43 -3.99 -12.00
CA THR A 69 -7.40 -2.92 -11.74
C THR A 69 -6.84 -1.56 -12.09
N GLU A 70 -7.67 -0.74 -12.73
CA GLU A 70 -7.44 0.68 -12.94
C GLU A 70 -8.53 1.48 -12.22
N ARG A 71 -8.12 2.42 -11.38
CA ARG A 71 -9.08 3.26 -10.63
C ARG A 71 -8.62 4.71 -10.60
N ALA A 72 -9.57 5.64 -10.67
CA ALA A 72 -9.26 7.05 -10.47
C ALA A 72 -8.59 7.25 -9.11
N VAL A 73 -7.51 8.04 -9.05
CA VAL A 73 -6.70 8.25 -7.84
C VAL A 73 -7.57 8.73 -6.67
N CYS A 74 -8.50 9.66 -6.91
CA CYS A 74 -9.39 10.18 -5.88
C CYS A 74 -10.43 9.17 -5.36
N ALA A 75 -10.69 8.08 -6.09
CA ALA A 75 -11.77 7.13 -5.82
C ALA A 75 -11.26 5.74 -5.40
N VAL A 76 -9.96 5.59 -5.13
CA VAL A 76 -9.40 4.33 -4.62
C VAL A 76 -9.91 4.11 -3.19
N PRO A 77 -10.62 3.00 -2.90
CA PRO A 77 -11.10 2.73 -1.55
C PRO A 77 -9.95 2.54 -0.57
N GLU A 78 -10.12 3.08 0.64
CA GLU A 78 -9.08 3.13 1.68
C GLU A 78 -8.55 1.75 2.06
N HIS A 79 -9.44 0.75 2.20
CA HIS A 79 -9.05 -0.61 2.56
C HIS A 79 -8.18 -1.28 1.47
N GLN A 80 -8.39 -0.94 0.20
CA GLN A 80 -7.63 -1.48 -0.93
C GLN A 80 -6.23 -0.89 -1.00
N VAL A 81 -6.05 0.38 -0.63
CA VAL A 81 -4.75 1.05 -0.64
C VAL A 81 -3.73 0.30 0.22
N LEU A 82 -4.12 -0.16 1.42
CA LEU A 82 -3.23 -0.89 2.32
C LEU A 82 -2.85 -2.27 1.75
N ALA A 83 -3.81 -2.97 1.14
CA ALA A 83 -3.56 -4.26 0.50
C ALA A 83 -2.61 -4.12 -0.70
N ILE A 84 -2.85 -3.14 -1.56
CA ILE A 84 -2.01 -2.83 -2.73
C ILE A 84 -0.59 -2.45 -2.28
N THR A 85 -0.46 -1.60 -1.25
CA THR A 85 0.85 -1.19 -0.69
C THR A 85 1.62 -2.41 -0.16
N ARG A 86 0.92 -3.35 0.51
CA ARG A 86 1.53 -4.59 0.99
C ARG A 86 1.98 -5.49 -0.15
N ALA A 87 1.18 -5.61 -1.22
CA ALA A 87 1.55 -6.38 -2.41
C ALA A 87 2.77 -5.80 -3.13
N GLU A 88 2.86 -4.47 -3.21
CA GLU A 88 4.02 -3.79 -3.80
C GLU A 88 5.29 -3.98 -2.95
N ALA A 89 5.19 -3.85 -1.62
CA ALA A 89 6.30 -4.08 -0.70
C ALA A 89 6.79 -5.53 -0.70
N ALA A 90 5.88 -6.50 -0.92
CA ALA A 90 6.22 -7.91 -1.09
C ALA A 90 6.76 -8.26 -2.49
N GLY A 91 6.86 -7.28 -3.40
CA GLY A 91 7.35 -7.47 -4.77
C GLY A 91 6.39 -8.21 -5.69
N VAL A 92 5.15 -8.46 -5.27
CA VAL A 92 4.12 -9.21 -6.01
C VAL A 92 3.40 -8.32 -7.03
N ALA A 93 3.24 -7.03 -6.72
CA ALA A 93 2.60 -6.06 -7.59
C ALA A 93 3.57 -4.94 -7.99
N ARG A 94 3.28 -4.29 -9.11
CA ARG A 94 3.81 -2.97 -9.48
C ARG A 94 2.64 -2.00 -9.55
N VAL A 95 2.77 -0.89 -8.83
CA VAL A 95 1.80 0.20 -8.87
C VAL A 95 2.37 1.33 -9.71
N SER A 96 1.57 1.84 -10.63
CA SER A 96 1.92 2.99 -11.49
C SER A 96 0.76 3.96 -11.56
N PHE A 97 1.06 5.21 -11.92
CA PHE A 97 0.05 6.22 -12.17
C PHE A 97 -0.03 6.50 -13.66
N ASP A 98 -1.23 6.36 -14.22
CA ASP A 98 -1.53 6.86 -15.56
C ASP A 98 -2.04 8.31 -15.43
N TRP A 99 -1.32 9.24 -16.06
CA TRP A 99 -1.66 10.66 -16.09
C TRP A 99 -2.67 10.99 -17.21
N GLY A 100 -3.02 10.02 -18.05
CA GLY A 100 -3.92 10.16 -19.19
C GLY A 100 -3.27 10.85 -20.40
N LYS A 101 -3.89 10.68 -21.58
CA LYS A 101 -3.54 11.40 -22.81
C LYS A 101 -4.36 12.68 -22.92
N ALA A 102 -3.94 13.73 -22.24
CA ALA A 102 -4.35 15.08 -22.59
C ALA A 102 -3.32 16.05 -22.03
N SER A 103 -2.73 16.88 -22.90
CA SER A 103 -2.20 18.17 -22.50
C SER A 103 -3.40 19.10 -22.47
N PRO A 104 -4.10 19.25 -21.32
CA PRO A 104 -5.19 20.19 -21.24
C PRO A 104 -4.59 21.60 -21.30
N PRO A 105 -5.41 22.64 -21.51
CA PRO A 105 -4.92 24.01 -21.36
C PRO A 105 -4.17 24.18 -20.03
N ASN A 106 -4.59 23.53 -18.93
CA ASN A 106 -3.86 23.57 -17.65
C ASN A 106 -2.84 22.42 -17.48
N SER A 107 -1.97 22.19 -18.46
CA SER A 107 -0.89 21.21 -18.29
C SER A 107 0.20 21.74 -17.33
N PRO A 108 0.88 20.85 -16.57
CA PRO A 108 2.02 21.25 -15.75
C PRO A 108 3.12 21.92 -16.57
N SER A 109 3.36 21.47 -17.80
CA SER A 109 4.31 22.08 -18.73
C SER A 109 3.97 23.50 -19.10
N ARG A 110 2.67 23.83 -19.30
CA ARG A 110 2.26 25.21 -19.57
C ARG A 110 2.49 26.12 -18.37
N ALA A 111 2.16 25.64 -17.17
CA ALA A 111 2.41 26.39 -15.93
C ALA A 111 3.91 26.61 -15.69
N ALA A 112 4.73 25.57 -15.90
CA ALA A 112 6.18 25.66 -15.83
C ALA A 112 6.73 26.65 -16.85
N ARG A 113 6.26 26.61 -18.10
CA ARG A 113 6.67 27.54 -19.15
C ARG A 113 6.39 28.99 -18.80
N ALA A 114 5.19 29.28 -18.30
CA ALA A 114 4.80 30.64 -17.93
C ALA A 114 5.69 31.22 -16.81
N SER A 115 6.17 30.38 -15.90
CA SER A 115 7.01 30.79 -14.76
C SER A 115 8.51 30.83 -15.12
N VAL A 116 9.02 29.79 -15.77
CA VAL A 116 10.46 29.61 -16.03
C VAL A 116 10.93 30.31 -17.30
N ALA A 117 10.05 30.50 -18.28
CA ALA A 117 10.36 31.13 -19.56
C ALA A 117 9.33 32.23 -19.91
N PRO A 118 9.26 33.34 -19.14
CA PRO A 118 8.28 34.40 -19.40
C PRO A 118 8.47 35.08 -20.76
N SER A 119 9.69 35.05 -21.30
CA SER A 119 10.03 35.55 -22.64
C SER A 119 9.95 34.48 -23.74
N PHE A 120 9.38 33.30 -23.46
CA PHE A 120 9.34 32.16 -24.40
C PHE A 120 8.82 32.56 -25.78
N ASP A 121 7.76 33.38 -25.85
CA ASP A 121 7.14 33.78 -27.11
C ASP A 121 8.02 34.73 -27.95
N ARG A 122 9.00 35.37 -27.32
CA ARG A 122 9.96 36.28 -27.96
C ARG A 122 11.20 35.58 -28.50
N LEU A 123 11.41 34.30 -28.15
CA LEU A 123 12.58 33.55 -28.58
C LEU A 123 12.49 33.15 -30.08
N PRO A 124 13.63 33.04 -30.79
CA PRO A 124 13.69 32.40 -32.11
C PRO A 124 13.11 30.98 -32.08
N ARG A 125 12.61 30.49 -33.22
CA ARG A 125 11.92 29.19 -33.32
C ARG A 125 12.79 28.03 -32.83
N ASP A 126 14.06 28.02 -33.19
CA ASP A 126 14.98 26.93 -32.85
C ASP A 126 15.30 26.90 -31.35
N GLN A 127 15.43 28.08 -30.73
CA GLN A 127 15.64 28.20 -29.28
C GLN A 127 14.37 27.83 -28.49
N ARG A 128 13.19 28.18 -28.99
CA ARG A 128 11.91 27.75 -28.39
C ARG A 128 11.81 26.23 -28.32
N ALA A 129 12.18 25.54 -29.39
CA ALA A 129 12.12 24.08 -29.42
C ALA A 129 13.02 23.43 -28.35
N ILE A 130 14.19 24.00 -28.08
CA ILE A 130 15.10 23.54 -27.02
C ILE A 130 14.47 23.75 -25.65
N VAL A 131 13.99 24.98 -25.37
CA VAL A 131 13.38 25.33 -24.08
C VAL A 131 12.12 24.53 -23.81
N GLU A 132 11.27 24.33 -24.82
CA GLU A 132 10.04 23.53 -24.69
C GLU A 132 10.35 22.07 -24.35
N ARG A 133 11.32 21.46 -25.04
CA ARG A 133 11.78 20.09 -24.74
C ARG A 133 12.37 19.99 -23.35
N ALA A 134 13.16 20.97 -22.92
CA ALA A 134 13.75 21.00 -21.58
C ALA A 134 12.69 21.10 -20.48
N ILE A 135 11.66 21.94 -20.66
CA ILE A 135 10.53 22.03 -19.73
C ILE A 135 9.75 20.72 -19.68
N ASP A 136 9.43 20.14 -20.84
CA ASP A 136 8.70 18.87 -20.89
C ASP A 136 9.51 17.73 -20.26
N ASP A 137 10.83 17.68 -20.49
CA ASP A 137 11.72 16.73 -19.81
C ASP A 137 11.66 16.92 -18.29
N GLY A 138 11.83 18.15 -17.79
CA GLY A 138 11.73 18.45 -16.35
C GLY A 138 10.40 18.03 -15.74
N VAL A 139 9.29 18.28 -16.45
CA VAL A 139 7.96 17.85 -16.01
C VAL A 139 7.84 16.33 -15.98
N HIS A 140 8.32 15.64 -17.00
CA HIS A 140 8.16 14.19 -17.13
C HIS A 140 9.12 13.40 -16.25
N ARG A 141 10.41 13.75 -16.25
CA ARG A 141 11.50 13.03 -15.57
C ARG A 141 11.59 13.36 -14.08
N LEU A 142 11.34 14.62 -13.69
CA LEU A 142 11.58 15.08 -12.32
C LEU A 142 10.27 15.35 -11.56
N LEU A 143 9.36 16.13 -12.16
CA LEU A 143 8.14 16.55 -11.48
C LEU A 143 7.16 15.40 -11.27
N ARG A 144 6.80 14.65 -12.32
CA ARG A 144 5.82 13.55 -12.23
C ARG A 144 6.18 12.52 -11.14
N PRO A 145 7.40 11.95 -11.08
CA PRO A 145 7.75 11.02 -10.01
C PRO A 145 7.64 11.61 -8.61
N SER A 146 7.92 12.92 -8.44
CA SER A 146 7.73 13.61 -7.17
C SER A 146 6.25 13.70 -6.78
N ILE A 147 5.37 14.01 -7.73
CA ILE A 147 3.92 14.09 -7.48
C ILE A 147 3.30 12.70 -7.25
N GLU A 148 3.80 11.66 -7.92
CA GLU A 148 3.37 10.28 -7.68
C GLU A 148 3.73 9.81 -6.26
N ARG A 149 4.94 10.14 -5.77
CA ARG A 149 5.31 9.89 -4.37
C ARG A 149 4.38 10.61 -3.39
N TRP A 150 4.04 11.87 -3.68
CA TRP A 150 3.06 12.62 -2.89
C TRP A 150 1.69 11.94 -2.89
N ALA A 151 1.17 11.55 -4.05
CA ALA A 151 -0.15 10.91 -4.15
C ALA A 151 -0.20 9.56 -3.40
N ARG A 152 0.89 8.78 -3.44
CA ARG A 152 1.02 7.55 -2.63
C ARG A 152 0.96 7.85 -1.13
N GLY A 153 1.64 8.90 -0.68
CA GLY A 153 1.60 9.36 0.71
C GLY A 153 0.18 9.73 1.15
N GLU A 154 -0.50 10.56 0.35
CA GLU A 154 -1.86 11.03 0.62
C GLU A 154 -2.86 9.86 0.69
N LEU A 155 -2.82 8.93 -0.28
CA LEU A 155 -3.66 7.74 -0.29
C LEU A 155 -3.41 6.87 0.95
N ARG A 156 -2.14 6.65 1.29
CA ARG A 156 -1.76 5.86 2.46
C ARG A 156 -2.24 6.50 3.76
N GLU A 157 -2.10 7.81 3.88
CA GLU A 157 -2.53 8.54 5.07
C GLU A 157 -4.05 8.47 5.26
N ARG A 158 -4.83 8.68 4.18
CA ARG A 158 -6.30 8.48 4.19
C ARG A 158 -6.66 7.07 4.62
N ALA A 159 -5.96 6.07 4.07
CA ALA A 159 -6.20 4.67 4.39
C ALA A 159 -5.90 4.31 5.85
N LEU A 160 -4.77 4.79 6.37
CA LEU A 160 -4.39 4.57 7.76
C LEU A 160 -5.34 5.25 8.74
N ARG A 161 -5.74 6.50 8.48
CA ARG A 161 -6.73 7.21 9.31
C ARG A 161 -8.05 6.43 9.40
N ARG A 162 -8.53 5.94 8.25
CA ARG A 162 -9.73 5.11 8.18
C ARG A 162 -9.58 3.81 8.97
N ALA A 163 -8.46 3.10 8.79
CA ALA A 163 -8.18 1.86 9.49
C ALA A 163 -8.15 2.05 11.02
N VAL A 164 -7.43 3.07 11.51
CA VAL A 164 -7.35 3.38 12.95
C VAL A 164 -8.73 3.66 13.54
N ARG A 165 -9.56 4.43 12.85
CA ARG A 165 -10.92 4.73 13.29
C ARG A 165 -11.77 3.46 13.40
N ASP A 166 -11.75 2.62 12.37
CA ASP A 166 -12.56 1.40 12.33
C ASP A 166 -12.07 0.38 13.39
N PHE A 167 -10.75 0.26 13.60
CA PHE A 167 -10.19 -0.55 14.69
C PHE A 167 -10.56 -0.01 16.07
N GLY A 168 -10.51 1.31 16.26
CA GLY A 168 -10.92 1.96 17.50
C GLY A 168 -12.40 1.72 17.82
N ALA A 169 -13.27 1.81 16.81
CA ALA A 169 -14.69 1.50 16.97
C ALA A 169 -14.93 0.04 17.36
N ASN A 170 -14.23 -0.90 16.71
CA ASN A 170 -14.33 -2.32 17.02
C ASN A 170 -13.82 -2.62 18.44
N LEU A 171 -12.68 -2.04 18.83
CA LEU A 171 -12.14 -2.19 20.18
C LEU A 171 -13.11 -1.64 21.24
N ARG A 172 -13.69 -0.46 21.01
CA ARG A 172 -14.69 0.12 21.91
C ARG A 172 -15.91 -0.78 22.05
N ALA A 173 -16.41 -1.36 20.96
CA ALA A 173 -17.54 -2.27 20.99
C ALA A 173 -17.24 -3.54 21.80
N LEU A 174 -16.02 -4.10 21.66
CA LEU A 174 -15.57 -5.25 22.45
C LEU A 174 -15.46 -4.92 23.94
N LEU A 175 -14.91 -3.75 24.29
CA LEU A 175 -14.75 -3.33 25.69
C LEU A 175 -16.07 -2.99 26.40
N LEU A 176 -17.07 -2.52 25.63
CA LEU A 176 -18.40 -2.20 26.14
C LEU A 176 -19.39 -3.36 26.01
N HIS A 177 -18.91 -4.55 25.63
CA HIS A 177 -19.74 -5.73 25.62
C HIS A 177 -20.27 -5.96 27.05
N PRO A 178 -21.59 -6.18 27.24
CA PRO A 178 -22.15 -6.41 28.56
C PRO A 178 -21.39 -7.54 29.28
N PRO A 179 -20.94 -7.31 30.52
CA PRO A 179 -20.25 -8.35 31.26
C PRO A 179 -21.22 -9.48 31.57
N MET A 180 -20.80 -10.70 31.29
CA MET A 180 -21.55 -11.88 31.70
C MET A 180 -21.33 -12.07 33.20
N ARG A 181 -22.41 -12.16 33.99
CA ARG A 181 -22.35 -12.58 35.40
C ARG A 181 -22.48 -14.10 35.44
N PRO A 182 -21.41 -14.87 35.70
CA PRO A 182 -21.52 -16.32 35.72
C PRO A 182 -22.32 -16.76 36.94
N ALA A 183 -23.41 -17.51 36.73
CA ALA A 183 -24.06 -18.26 37.80
C ALA A 183 -23.32 -19.57 38.14
N SER A 184 -22.35 -19.97 37.29
CA SER A 184 -21.64 -21.25 37.33
C SER A 184 -20.24 -21.14 36.71
N VAL A 185 -19.47 -22.24 36.75
CA VAL A 185 -18.16 -22.38 36.10
C VAL A 185 -18.27 -22.10 34.59
N VAL A 186 -17.34 -21.31 34.05
CA VAL A 186 -17.22 -20.99 32.62
C VAL A 186 -15.98 -21.66 32.05
N VAL A 187 -16.08 -22.25 30.86
CA VAL A 187 -14.93 -22.84 30.16
C VAL A 187 -14.55 -21.97 28.97
N GLY A 188 -13.38 -21.34 29.04
CA GLY A 188 -12.75 -20.65 27.92
C GLY A 188 -12.09 -21.65 26.98
N VAL A 189 -12.33 -21.49 25.68
CA VAL A 189 -11.76 -22.33 24.62
C VAL A 189 -10.91 -21.47 23.69
N ASP A 190 -9.61 -21.74 23.62
CA ASP A 190 -8.69 -21.16 22.63
C ASP A 190 -8.44 -22.19 21.51
N PRO A 191 -9.12 -22.07 20.35
CA PRO A 191 -9.10 -23.08 19.31
C PRO A 191 -7.79 -23.10 18.54
N ALA A 192 -7.17 -24.28 18.44
CA ALA A 192 -6.05 -24.50 17.52
C ALA A 192 -6.00 -25.96 17.06
N PHE A 193 -5.70 -26.18 15.77
CA PHE A 193 -5.60 -27.52 15.21
C PHE A 193 -4.29 -28.21 15.63
N ARG A 194 -3.15 -27.72 15.11
CA ARG A 194 -1.85 -28.38 15.27
C ARG A 194 -1.35 -28.44 16.72
N THR A 195 -1.67 -27.43 17.53
CA THR A 195 -1.20 -27.31 18.92
C THR A 195 -2.26 -27.71 19.94
N GLY A 196 -3.39 -28.25 19.49
CA GLY A 196 -4.56 -28.61 20.32
C GLY A 196 -5.37 -27.41 20.79
N CYS A 197 -6.65 -27.63 21.08
CA CYS A 197 -7.55 -26.64 21.68
C CYS A 197 -7.23 -26.53 23.17
N LYS A 198 -6.86 -25.33 23.63
CA LYS A 198 -6.59 -25.09 25.06
C LYS A 198 -7.90 -24.76 25.75
N LEU A 199 -8.08 -25.33 26.93
CA LEU A 199 -9.25 -25.16 27.76
C LEU A 199 -8.83 -24.58 29.11
N ALA A 200 -9.60 -23.63 29.61
CA ALA A 200 -9.47 -23.11 30.96
C ALA A 200 -10.86 -22.99 31.60
N ALA A 201 -11.08 -23.71 32.69
CA ALA A 201 -12.28 -23.60 33.50
C ALA A 201 -12.06 -22.54 34.59
N VAL A 202 -12.95 -21.56 34.68
CA VAL A 202 -12.94 -20.50 35.69
C VAL A 202 -14.22 -20.51 36.51
N ASP A 203 -14.10 -20.30 37.82
CA ASP A 203 -15.26 -20.23 38.71
C ASP A 203 -15.95 -18.85 38.66
N ALA A 204 -16.99 -18.66 39.48
CA ALA A 204 -17.76 -17.41 39.53
C ALA A 204 -16.95 -16.19 40.02
N THR A 205 -15.82 -16.41 40.69
CA THR A 205 -14.89 -15.34 41.13
C THR A 205 -13.86 -14.98 40.06
N GLY A 206 -13.76 -15.80 39.01
CA GLY A 206 -12.74 -15.69 37.96
C GLY A 206 -11.45 -16.46 38.28
N ALA A 207 -11.42 -17.26 39.36
CA ALA A 207 -10.28 -18.10 39.68
C ALA A 207 -10.21 -19.31 38.73
N VAL A 208 -9.01 -19.69 38.33
CA VAL A 208 -8.78 -20.84 37.44
C VAL A 208 -8.92 -22.13 38.25
N VAL A 209 -9.88 -22.97 37.85
CA VAL A 209 -10.18 -24.25 38.49
C VAL A 209 -9.39 -25.38 37.84
N ALA A 210 -9.32 -25.38 36.50
CA ALA A 210 -8.61 -26.41 35.74
C ALA A 210 -8.19 -25.88 34.36
N THR A 211 -7.13 -26.49 33.82
CA THR A 211 -6.68 -26.24 32.45
C THR A 211 -6.42 -27.57 31.75
N GLY A 212 -6.59 -27.60 30.44
CA GLY A 212 -6.32 -28.79 29.63
C GLY A 212 -6.06 -28.47 28.17
N VAL A 213 -5.55 -29.47 27.45
CA VAL A 213 -5.40 -29.40 25.99
C VAL A 213 -6.13 -30.59 25.39
N VAL A 214 -7.05 -30.33 24.47
CA VAL A 214 -7.79 -31.35 23.74
C VAL A 214 -7.39 -31.32 22.28
N TYR A 215 -7.06 -32.48 21.72
CA TYR A 215 -6.79 -32.64 20.30
C TYR A 215 -8.04 -33.13 19.60
N LEU A 216 -8.47 -32.40 18.57
CA LEU A 216 -9.59 -32.85 17.75
C LEU A 216 -9.17 -34.06 16.91
N PRO A 217 -10.07 -35.04 16.72
CA PRO A 217 -9.79 -36.22 15.90
C PRO A 217 -9.29 -35.82 14.51
N GLY A 218 -8.17 -36.42 14.07
CA GLY A 218 -7.55 -36.12 12.77
C GLY A 218 -6.51 -34.99 12.77
N PHE A 219 -6.31 -34.28 13.89
CA PHE A 219 -5.29 -33.22 14.03
C PHE A 219 -4.27 -33.50 15.15
N GLU A 220 -4.15 -34.76 15.56
CA GLU A 220 -3.21 -35.16 16.61
C GLU A 220 -1.75 -34.85 16.23
N PRO A 221 -0.96 -34.32 17.17
CA PRO A 221 0.45 -34.05 16.93
C PRO A 221 1.15 -35.37 16.70
N ARG A 222 1.89 -35.49 15.59
CA ARG A 222 2.75 -36.64 15.31
C ARG A 222 3.72 -36.82 16.48
N GLY A 223 3.41 -37.75 17.39
CA GLY A 223 4.25 -38.08 18.55
C GLY A 223 3.55 -38.17 19.91
N ALA A 224 2.27 -37.80 20.07
CA ALA A 224 1.56 -37.99 21.34
C ALA A 224 1.13 -39.47 21.48
N ARG A 225 2.01 -40.31 22.01
CA ARG A 225 1.61 -41.60 22.60
C ARG A 225 0.66 -41.30 23.76
N THR A 226 -0.52 -41.92 23.73
CA THR A 226 -1.44 -42.00 24.87
C THR A 226 -0.68 -42.56 26.09
N PRO A 227 -0.78 -41.93 27.29
CA PRO A 227 -0.44 -42.63 28.52
C PRO A 227 -1.42 -43.80 28.64
N GLY A 228 -0.88 -45.01 28.78
CA GLY A 228 -1.66 -46.24 28.75
C GLY A 228 -2.82 -46.21 29.73
N THR A 229 -4.01 -46.53 29.22
CA THR A 229 -5.14 -46.97 30.01
C THR A 229 -4.70 -48.24 30.75
N GLN A 230 -4.33 -48.12 32.03
CA GLN A 230 -4.29 -49.29 32.90
C GLN A 230 -5.73 -49.74 33.09
N ALA A 231 -6.04 -50.91 32.57
CA ALA A 231 -7.28 -51.62 32.87
C ALA A 231 -7.36 -51.84 34.39
N PRO A 232 -8.54 -51.66 35.03
CA PRO A 232 -8.69 -52.06 36.42
C PRO A 232 -8.55 -53.58 36.52
N ALA A 233 -7.64 -54.02 37.38
CA ALA A 233 -7.50 -55.42 37.74
C ALA A 233 -8.80 -55.91 38.39
N ALA A 234 -9.30 -57.04 37.90
CA ALA A 234 -10.39 -57.76 38.52
C ALA A 234 -9.94 -58.29 39.90
N MET A 235 -10.72 -57.96 40.92
CA MET A 235 -10.98 -58.78 42.11
C MET A 235 -12.48 -58.68 42.40
#